data_AF-A0A7C4EV22-F1
#
_entry.id   AF-A0A7C4EV22-F1
#
_cell.length_a   1.000
_cell.length_b   1.000
_cell.length_c   1.000
_cell.angle_alpha   90.00
_cell.angle_beta   90.00
_cell.angle_gamma   90.00
#
_symmetry.space_group_name_H-M   'P 1'
#
loop_
_entity.id
_entity.type
_entity.pdbx_description
1 polymer ?
#
loop_
_entity_poly.entity_id
_entity_poly.type
_entity_poly.pdbx_seq_one_letter_code
_entity_poly.pdbx_strand_id
1 'polypeptide(L)'
;MSDKEIWKDKLILAVDDEPDVLETIAEQLPTDVNLTLHTATSFEKARQYLVSYTYDLVILDIMGVRGFDLLKISVSRNFPTVMLTAHALSPEALKQSIELGARAYLPKEKLNALTPFLEDVLKLSYQSVWKKALDHVATLFNKKFGSDWRVSEKEFWDEFEKKLSLDDAAIIK
;
A
#
# COMPACT_ATOMS: atom_id res chain seq x y z
N MET A 1 -14.61 -14.18 -11.65
CA MET A 1 -13.61 -13.59 -12.58
C MET A 1 -12.33 -14.37 -12.36
N SER A 2 -11.60 -14.78 -13.40
CA SER A 2 -10.25 -15.30 -13.16
C SER A 2 -9.43 -14.18 -12.53
N ASP A 3 -8.55 -14.51 -11.59
CA ASP A 3 -7.74 -13.49 -10.89
C ASP A 3 -6.90 -12.64 -11.86
N LYS A 4 -6.68 -13.11 -13.09
CA LYS A 4 -5.99 -12.38 -14.16
C LYS A 4 -6.78 -11.22 -14.78
N GLU A 5 -8.11 -11.28 -14.83
CA GLU A 5 -8.92 -10.23 -15.48
C GLU A 5 -8.82 -8.88 -14.74
N ILE A 6 -8.54 -8.88 -13.44
CA ILE A 6 -8.42 -7.62 -12.68
C ILE A 6 -7.23 -6.77 -13.13
N TRP A 7 -6.19 -7.42 -13.66
CA TRP A 7 -4.94 -6.80 -14.08
C TRP A 7 -5.00 -6.25 -15.50
N LYS A 8 -6.01 -6.65 -16.27
CA LYS A 8 -6.13 -6.26 -17.66
C LYS A 8 -6.41 -4.76 -17.79
N ASP A 9 -5.69 -4.14 -18.72
CA ASP A 9 -5.73 -2.72 -19.06
C ASP A 9 -5.39 -1.79 -17.89
N LYS A 10 -4.74 -2.31 -16.84
CA LYS A 10 -4.32 -1.53 -15.68
C LYS A 10 -3.02 -0.78 -15.95
N LEU A 11 -2.95 0.42 -15.39
CA LEU A 11 -1.72 1.22 -15.35
C LEU A 11 -1.27 1.37 -13.90
N ILE A 12 -0.06 0.87 -13.60
CA ILE A 12 0.51 0.84 -12.25
C ILE A 12 1.79 1.67 -12.20
N LEU A 13 2.02 2.36 -11.08
CA LEU A 13 3.29 3.00 -10.78
C LEU A 13 3.96 2.30 -9.60
N ALA A 14 5.21 1.87 -9.76
CA ALA A 14 6.07 1.45 -8.66
C ALA A 14 7.24 2.43 -8.48
N VAL A 15 7.50 2.85 -7.24
CA VAL A 15 8.55 3.81 -6.91
C VAL A 15 9.39 3.29 -5.75
N ASP A 16 10.67 3.10 -6.00
CA ASP A 16 11.65 2.60 -5.04
C ASP A 16 13.04 2.99 -5.56
N ASP A 17 13.95 3.47 -4.69
CA ASP A 17 15.30 3.83 -5.11
C ASP A 17 16.18 2.62 -5.41
N GLU A 18 15.75 1.42 -4.99
CA GLU A 18 16.40 0.13 -5.21
C GLU A 18 15.85 -0.53 -6.51
N PRO A 19 16.63 -0.59 -7.62
CA PRO A 19 16.13 -1.14 -8.89
C PRO A 19 15.74 -2.62 -8.84
N ASP A 20 16.39 -3.40 -7.97
CA ASP A 20 16.11 -4.81 -7.71
C ASP A 20 14.74 -5.02 -7.03
N VAL A 21 14.30 -4.08 -6.20
CA VAL A 21 12.93 -4.09 -5.65
C VAL A 21 11.92 -3.86 -6.77
N LEU A 22 12.19 -2.93 -7.69
CA LEU A 22 11.32 -2.67 -8.85
C LEU A 22 11.26 -3.88 -9.80
N GLU A 23 12.38 -4.56 -10.02
CA GLU A 23 12.44 -5.82 -10.77
C GLU A 23 11.59 -6.89 -10.10
N THR A 24 11.75 -7.09 -8.79
CA THR A 24 10.95 -8.04 -8.01
C THR A 24 9.45 -7.73 -8.13
N ILE A 25 9.04 -6.46 -8.03
CA ILE A 25 7.62 -6.06 -8.22
C ILE A 25 7.15 -6.45 -9.63
N ALA A 26 7.94 -6.18 -10.66
CA ALA A 26 7.60 -6.52 -12.04
C ALA A 26 7.45 -8.04 -12.24
N GLU A 27 8.31 -8.86 -11.63
CA GLU A 27 8.25 -10.32 -11.69
C GLU A 27 7.01 -10.92 -11.03
N GLN A 28 6.47 -10.25 -10.00
CA GLN A 28 5.25 -10.70 -9.33
C GLN A 28 3.99 -10.41 -10.14
N LEU A 29 4.02 -9.36 -10.98
CA LEU A 29 2.88 -8.96 -11.77
C LEU A 29 2.68 -9.91 -12.97
N PRO A 30 1.42 -10.17 -13.36
CA PRO A 30 1.14 -11.08 -14.47
C PRO A 30 1.64 -10.50 -15.81
N THR A 31 2.38 -11.31 -16.56
CA THR A 31 2.96 -10.93 -17.86
C THR A 31 2.09 -11.33 -19.05
N ASP A 32 1.07 -12.16 -18.83
CA ASP A 32 0.18 -12.68 -19.87
C ASP A 32 -1.11 -11.85 -20.05
N VAL A 33 -1.12 -10.63 -19.52
CA VAL A 33 -2.24 -9.67 -19.61
C VAL A 33 -1.74 -8.32 -20.09
N ASN A 34 -2.64 -7.49 -20.63
CA ASN A 34 -2.32 -6.13 -21.05
C ASN A 34 -2.18 -5.19 -19.83
N LEU A 35 -1.09 -5.32 -19.09
CA LEU A 35 -0.77 -4.52 -17.91
C LEU A 35 0.41 -3.60 -18.24
N THR A 36 0.32 -2.33 -17.86
CA THR A 36 1.44 -1.39 -17.98
C THR A 36 1.99 -1.05 -16.61
N LEU A 37 3.29 -1.28 -16.41
CA LEU A 37 4.03 -0.87 -15.22
C LEU A 37 4.96 0.29 -15.56
N HIS A 38 4.75 1.44 -14.92
CA HIS A 38 5.74 2.52 -14.87
C HIS A 38 6.58 2.36 -13.60
N THR A 39 7.89 2.61 -13.73
CA THR A 39 8.83 2.55 -12.61
C THR A 39 9.64 3.84 -12.47
N ALA A 40 9.86 4.27 -11.23
CA ALA A 40 10.68 5.42 -10.93
C ALA A 40 11.61 5.15 -9.73
N THR A 41 12.86 5.56 -9.85
CA THR A 41 13.88 5.44 -8.80
C THR A 41 14.18 6.76 -8.09
N SER A 42 13.41 7.81 -8.40
CA SER A 42 13.58 9.12 -7.79
C SER A 42 12.24 9.81 -7.58
N PHE A 43 12.20 10.68 -6.58
CA PHE A 43 11.05 11.51 -6.29
C PHE A 43 10.61 12.33 -7.52
N GLU A 44 11.55 12.93 -8.24
CA GLU A 44 11.27 13.88 -9.32
C GLU A 44 10.57 13.17 -10.49
N LYS A 45 11.06 11.97 -10.84
CA LYS A 45 10.46 11.14 -11.89
C LYS A 45 9.09 10.61 -11.44
N ALA A 46 8.99 10.12 -10.21
CA ALA A 46 7.73 9.66 -9.63
C ALA A 46 6.68 10.78 -9.61
N ARG A 47 7.05 11.99 -9.20
CA ARG A 47 6.17 13.16 -9.21
C ARG A 47 5.71 13.49 -10.62
N GLN A 48 6.60 13.49 -11.61
CA GLN A 48 6.24 13.73 -13.01
C GLN A 48 5.21 12.69 -13.51
N TYR A 49 5.41 11.42 -13.18
CA TYR A 49 4.45 10.38 -13.49
C TYR A 49 3.12 10.58 -12.79
N LEU A 50 3.15 10.84 -11.49
CA LEU A 50 1.96 11.11 -10.68
C LEU A 50 1.18 12.34 -11.16
N VAL A 51 1.77 13.30 -11.87
CA VAL A 51 1.00 14.41 -12.47
C VAL A 51 0.54 14.12 -13.89
N SER A 52 1.23 13.25 -14.63
CA SER A 52 1.01 13.04 -16.06
C SER A 52 0.05 11.88 -16.40
N TYR A 53 -0.11 10.91 -15.49
CA TYR A 53 -0.87 9.67 -15.78
C TYR A 53 -1.91 9.35 -14.70
N THR A 54 -3.07 8.86 -15.12
CA THR A 54 -4.09 8.32 -14.20
C THR A 54 -3.76 6.87 -13.88
N TYR A 55 -3.39 6.59 -12.64
CA TYR A 55 -3.00 5.26 -12.20
C TYR A 55 -4.17 4.52 -11.54
N ASP A 56 -4.28 3.23 -11.82
CA ASP A 56 -5.18 2.33 -11.10
C ASP A 56 -4.61 1.94 -9.72
N LEU A 57 -3.28 1.95 -9.59
CA LEU A 57 -2.56 1.59 -8.38
C LEU A 57 -1.18 2.25 -8.36
N VAL A 58 -0.79 2.74 -7.19
CA VAL A 58 0.54 3.30 -6.93
C VAL A 58 1.17 2.55 -5.77
N ILE A 59 2.44 2.19 -5.92
CA ILE A 59 3.25 1.49 -4.93
C ILE A 59 4.47 2.38 -4.64
N LEU A 60 4.65 2.77 -3.38
CA LEU A 60 5.69 3.73 -2.97
C LEU A 60 6.55 3.17 -1.84
N ASP A 61 7.87 3.15 -2.01
CA ASP A 61 8.76 3.05 -0.86
C ASP A 61 8.69 4.31 0.00
N ILE A 62 8.88 4.15 1.31
CA ILE A 62 8.86 5.26 2.26
C ILE A 62 10.17 6.04 2.21
N MET A 63 11.31 5.34 2.22
CA MET A 63 12.64 5.97 2.23
C MET A 63 13.26 6.01 0.84
N GLY A 64 14.35 6.77 0.68
CA GLY A 64 15.04 6.97 -0.60
C GLY A 64 14.33 7.93 -1.57
N VAL A 65 13.01 7.83 -1.69
CA VAL A 65 12.19 8.56 -2.69
C VAL A 65 11.24 9.59 -2.09
N ARG A 66 11.36 9.91 -0.79
CA ARG A 66 10.42 10.78 -0.05
C ARG A 66 8.97 10.27 -0.16
N GLY A 67 8.74 9.01 0.21
CA GLY A 67 7.48 8.31 -0.01
C GLY A 67 6.26 9.01 0.54
N PHE A 68 6.34 9.65 1.72
CA PHE A 68 5.20 10.38 2.29
C PHE A 68 4.80 11.62 1.48
N ASP A 69 5.75 12.29 0.84
CA ASP A 69 5.45 13.43 -0.03
C ASP A 69 4.78 12.94 -1.33
N LEU A 70 5.24 11.82 -1.89
CA LEU A 70 4.60 11.16 -3.02
C LEU A 70 3.19 10.64 -2.67
N LEU A 71 3.01 10.10 -1.46
CA LEU A 71 1.72 9.62 -0.98
C LEU A 71 0.69 10.75 -0.95
N LYS A 72 1.04 11.92 -0.41
CA LYS A 72 0.16 13.11 -0.42
C LYS A 72 -0.29 13.48 -1.83
N ILE A 73 0.64 13.46 -2.79
CA ILE A 73 0.33 13.76 -4.20
C ILE A 73 -0.60 12.69 -4.76
N SER A 74 -0.29 11.41 -4.55
CA SER A 74 -1.07 10.27 -5.03
C SER A 74 -2.50 10.26 -4.50
N VAL A 75 -2.66 10.47 -3.19
CA VAL A 75 -3.97 10.51 -2.51
C VAL A 75 -4.77 11.75 -2.92
N SER A 76 -4.13 12.90 -3.13
CA SER A 76 -4.83 14.10 -3.66
C SER A 76 -5.44 13.87 -5.05
N ARG A 77 -4.93 12.87 -5.78
CA ARG A 77 -5.42 12.44 -7.09
C ARG A 77 -6.41 11.28 -7.01
N ASN A 78 -6.76 10.83 -5.80
CA ASN A 78 -7.58 9.66 -5.50
C ASN A 78 -6.99 8.33 -6.00
N PHE A 79 -5.67 8.21 -6.08
CA PHE A 79 -5.04 6.95 -6.48
C PHE A 79 -4.95 5.98 -5.30
N PRO A 80 -5.43 4.73 -5.46
CA PRO A 80 -5.12 3.64 -4.54
C PRO A 80 -3.61 3.54 -4.35
N THR A 81 -3.13 3.79 -3.13
CA THR A 81 -1.67 3.86 -2.87
C THR A 81 -1.27 2.88 -1.78
N VAL A 82 -0.30 2.01 -2.06
CA VAL A 82 0.30 1.06 -1.13
C VAL A 82 1.68 1.57 -0.73
N MET A 83 1.95 1.63 0.56
CA MET A 83 3.28 1.93 1.07
C MET A 83 4.08 0.63 1.23
N LEU A 84 5.24 0.55 0.57
CA LEU A 84 6.26 -0.47 0.79
C LEU A 84 7.30 0.03 1.79
N THR A 85 7.85 -0.88 2.60
CA THR A 85 8.90 -0.51 3.55
C THR A 85 9.76 -1.68 3.98
N ALA A 86 11.06 -1.48 4.11
CA ALA A 86 11.94 -2.39 4.85
C ALA A 86 12.50 -1.66 6.07
N HIS A 87 13.24 -0.60 5.79
CA HIS A 87 14.03 0.13 6.77
C HIS A 87 13.20 1.12 7.60
N ALA A 88 12.08 1.65 7.07
CA ALA A 88 11.18 2.58 7.79
C ALA A 88 10.01 1.86 8.48
N LEU A 89 10.18 0.58 8.77
CA LEU A 89 9.18 -0.21 9.48
C LEU A 89 9.10 0.27 10.93
N SER A 90 8.08 1.06 11.27
CA SER A 90 7.82 1.55 12.63
C SER A 90 6.32 1.84 12.88
N PRO A 91 5.85 1.85 14.15
CA PRO A 91 4.49 2.27 14.52
C PRO A 91 4.10 3.64 13.98
N GLU A 92 5.03 4.59 14.04
CA GLU A 92 4.82 5.98 13.62
C GLU A 92 4.66 6.06 12.10
N ALA A 93 5.49 5.36 11.34
CA ALA A 93 5.39 5.33 9.88
C ALA A 93 4.09 4.66 9.40
N LEU A 94 3.63 3.62 10.12
CA LEU A 94 2.35 2.98 9.85
C LEU A 94 1.18 3.93 10.12
N LYS A 95 1.15 4.57 11.30
CA LYS A 95 0.14 5.57 11.65
C LYS A 95 0.11 6.71 10.62
N GLN A 96 1.26 7.28 10.31
CA GLN A 96 1.37 8.36 9.34
C GLN A 96 0.86 7.94 7.95
N SER A 97 1.13 6.70 7.51
CA SER A 97 0.62 6.17 6.25
C SER A 97 -0.91 6.15 6.23
N ILE A 98 -1.53 5.68 7.32
CA ILE A 98 -2.99 5.64 7.48
C ILE A 98 -3.58 7.06 7.47
N GLU A 99 -3.01 7.97 8.24
CA GLU A 99 -3.49 9.37 8.33
C GLU A 99 -3.40 10.11 7.00
N LEU A 100 -2.36 9.82 6.21
CA LEU A 100 -2.19 10.38 4.88
C LEU A 100 -3.06 9.70 3.80
N GLY A 101 -3.85 8.69 4.16
CA GLY A 101 -4.80 8.04 3.26
C GLY A 101 -4.21 6.92 2.40
N ALA A 102 -3.09 6.32 2.82
CA ALA A 102 -2.62 5.09 2.20
C ALA A 102 -3.71 4.02 2.28
N ARG A 103 -3.80 3.21 1.23
CA ARG A 103 -4.77 2.12 1.15
C ARG A 103 -4.28 0.85 1.81
N ALA A 104 -2.97 0.69 1.90
CA ALA A 104 -2.34 -0.43 2.59
C ALA A 104 -0.88 -0.12 2.92
N TYR A 105 -0.31 -0.91 3.81
CA TYR A 105 1.09 -0.83 4.23
C TYR A 105 1.68 -2.24 4.23
N LEU A 106 2.75 -2.45 3.47
CA LEU A 106 3.31 -3.77 3.21
C LEU A 106 4.84 -3.78 3.43
N PRO A 107 5.36 -4.65 4.33
CA PRO A 107 6.79 -4.86 4.47
C PRO A 107 7.41 -5.47 3.20
N LYS A 108 8.61 -5.04 2.78
CA LYS A 108 9.32 -5.58 1.60
C LYS A 108 9.59 -7.10 1.74
N GLU A 109 9.63 -7.64 2.96
CA GLU A 109 9.69 -9.09 3.24
C GLU A 109 8.52 -9.91 2.62
N LYS A 110 7.43 -9.24 2.23
CA LYS A 110 6.24 -9.83 1.62
C LYS A 110 6.17 -9.68 0.11
N LEU A 111 7.20 -9.12 -0.54
CA LEU A 111 7.21 -8.91 -1.99
C LEU A 111 6.99 -10.21 -2.78
N ASN A 112 7.51 -11.35 -2.32
CA ASN A 112 7.30 -12.66 -2.96
C ASN A 112 5.83 -13.14 -2.98
N ALA A 113 4.94 -12.45 -2.29
CA ALA A 113 3.50 -12.71 -2.28
C ALA A 113 2.72 -11.41 -2.49
N LEU A 114 3.26 -10.50 -3.32
CA LEU A 114 2.70 -9.17 -3.55
C LEU A 114 1.36 -9.25 -4.29
N THR A 115 1.22 -10.14 -5.27
CA THR A 115 0.07 -10.19 -6.20
C THR A 115 -1.27 -10.37 -5.50
N PRO A 116 -1.47 -11.36 -4.60
CA PRO A 116 -2.74 -11.51 -3.89
C PRO A 116 -3.10 -10.27 -3.06
N PHE A 117 -2.10 -9.59 -2.50
CA PHE A 117 -2.31 -8.38 -1.71
C PHE A 117 -2.76 -7.20 -2.57
N LEU A 118 -2.11 -6.99 -3.72
CA LEU A 118 -2.51 -5.93 -4.65
C LEU A 118 -3.89 -6.20 -5.26
N GLU A 119 -4.25 -7.47 -5.49
CA GLU A 119 -5.60 -7.81 -5.90
C GLU A 119 -6.64 -7.44 -4.85
N ASP A 120 -6.37 -7.70 -3.57
CA ASP A 120 -7.24 -7.25 -2.48
C ASP A 120 -7.38 -5.72 -2.47
N VAL A 121 -6.28 -5.00 -2.68
CA VAL A 121 -6.27 -3.52 -2.79
C VAL A 121 -7.17 -3.04 -3.94
N LEU A 122 -7.16 -3.74 -5.08
CA LEU A 122 -7.97 -3.41 -6.25
C LEU A 122 -9.44 -3.84 -6.13
N LYS A 123 -9.74 -4.93 -5.40
CA LYS A 123 -11.09 -5.53 -5.29
C LYS A 123 -11.94 -4.98 -4.15
N LEU A 124 -11.34 -4.72 -2.99
CA LEU A 124 -12.08 -4.59 -1.73
C LEU A 124 -12.37 -3.13 -1.35
N SER A 125 -13.19 -2.89 -0.31
CA SER A 125 -13.32 -1.54 0.28
C SER A 125 -12.05 -1.15 1.03
N TYR A 126 -11.84 0.15 1.28
CA TYR A 126 -10.69 0.63 2.07
C TYR A 126 -10.60 -0.06 3.43
N GLN A 127 -11.74 -0.21 4.10
CA GLN A 127 -11.88 -0.85 5.41
C GLN A 127 -11.51 -2.33 5.33
N SER A 128 -11.99 -3.04 4.30
CA SER A 128 -11.69 -4.46 4.11
C SER A 128 -10.21 -4.71 3.81
N VAL A 129 -9.56 -3.84 3.01
CA VAL A 129 -8.11 -3.91 2.76
C VAL A 129 -7.34 -3.70 4.05
N TRP A 130 -7.65 -2.65 4.82
CA TRP A 130 -6.94 -2.37 6.06
C TRP A 130 -7.16 -3.42 7.14
N LYS A 131 -8.36 -4.02 7.24
CA LYS A 131 -8.62 -5.12 8.16
C LYS A 131 -7.66 -6.29 7.90
N LYS A 132 -7.51 -6.71 6.63
CA LYS A 132 -6.56 -7.77 6.23
C LYS A 132 -5.10 -7.34 6.43
N ALA A 133 -4.74 -6.13 6.02
CA ALA A 133 -3.37 -5.64 6.11
C ALA A 133 -2.90 -5.49 7.57
N LEU A 134 -3.76 -4.97 8.44
CA LEU A 134 -3.43 -4.71 9.84
C LEU A 134 -3.14 -6.00 10.61
N ASP A 135 -3.81 -7.12 10.32
CA ASP A 135 -3.53 -8.41 10.93
C ASP A 135 -2.10 -8.88 10.64
N HIS A 136 -1.66 -8.74 9.39
CA HIS A 136 -0.31 -9.10 8.97
C HIS A 136 0.74 -8.17 9.60
N VAL A 137 0.48 -6.86 9.58
CA VAL A 137 1.37 -5.85 10.14
C VAL A 137 1.48 -6.00 11.65
N ALA A 138 0.36 -6.23 12.36
CA ALA A 138 0.34 -6.42 13.81
C ALA A 138 1.15 -7.64 14.24
N THR A 139 1.06 -8.75 13.50
CA THR A 139 1.86 -9.95 13.79
C THR A 139 3.36 -9.65 13.70
N LEU A 140 3.78 -8.94 12.66
CA LEU A 140 5.17 -8.54 12.49
C LEU A 140 5.62 -7.55 13.58
N PHE A 141 4.79 -6.56 13.90
CA PHE A 141 5.12 -5.53 14.88
C PHE A 141 5.17 -6.09 16.29
N ASN A 142 4.26 -6.99 16.66
CA ASN A 142 4.32 -7.68 17.96
C ASN A 142 5.63 -8.43 18.14
N LYS A 143 6.14 -9.06 17.07
CA LYS A 143 7.43 -9.76 17.09
C LYS A 143 8.63 -8.80 17.20
N LYS A 144 8.56 -7.64 16.54
CA LYS A 144 9.69 -6.69 16.44
C LYS A 144 9.75 -5.67 17.58
N PHE A 145 8.60 -5.21 18.06
CA PHE A 145 8.46 -4.09 18.99
C PHE A 145 7.76 -4.45 20.31
N GLY A 146 7.26 -5.69 20.45
CA GLY A 146 6.42 -6.09 21.58
C GLY A 146 4.94 -5.80 21.31
N SER A 147 4.05 -6.42 22.08
CA SER A 147 2.59 -6.30 21.90
C SER A 147 2.02 -4.93 22.28
N ASP A 148 2.82 -4.07 22.90
CA ASP A 148 2.51 -2.75 23.39
C ASP A 148 2.84 -1.63 22.39
N TRP A 149 3.25 -1.96 21.16
CA TRP A 149 3.63 -0.99 20.13
C TRP A 149 2.53 0.04 19.77
N ARG A 150 1.28 -0.21 20.17
CA ARG A 150 0.13 0.71 20.00
C ARG A 150 -0.13 1.61 21.20
N VAL A 151 0.49 1.36 22.36
CA VAL A 151 0.12 2.00 23.64
C VAL A 151 0.35 3.52 23.62
N SER A 152 1.42 3.98 22.98
CA SER A 152 1.74 5.42 22.86
C SER A 152 0.67 6.22 22.08
N GLU A 153 -0.08 5.55 21.22
CA GLU A 153 -1.03 6.15 20.28
C GLU A 153 -2.41 5.47 20.38
N LYS A 154 -2.77 5.01 21.60
CA LYS A 154 -3.95 4.17 21.84
C LYS A 154 -5.25 4.77 21.28
N GLU A 155 -5.47 6.06 21.48
CA GLU A 155 -6.69 6.75 21.02
C GLU A 155 -6.85 6.64 19.49
N PHE A 156 -5.76 6.84 18.75
CA PHE A 156 -5.75 6.68 17.29
C PHE A 156 -6.11 5.26 16.88
N TRP A 157 -5.49 4.25 17.50
CA TRP A 157 -5.73 2.84 17.16
C TRP A 157 -7.15 2.39 17.48
N ASP A 158 -7.67 2.76 18.65
CA ASP A 158 -9.05 2.45 19.05
C ASP A 158 -10.06 3.07 18.06
N GLU A 159 -9.86 4.33 17.65
CA GLU A 159 -10.70 4.97 16.64
C GLU A 159 -10.58 4.33 15.26
N PHE A 160 -9.36 3.99 14.84
CA PHE A 160 -9.12 3.38 13.54
C PHE A 160 -9.75 2.00 13.44
N GLU A 161 -9.55 1.13 14.44
CA GLU A 161 -10.15 -0.21 14.47
C GLU A 161 -11.69 -0.15 14.53
N LYS A 162 -12.24 0.85 15.24
CA LYS A 162 -13.68 1.13 15.21
C LYS A 162 -14.16 1.50 13.80
N LYS A 163 -13.43 2.35 13.07
CA LYS A 163 -13.76 2.68 11.66
C LYS A 163 -13.74 1.44 10.76
N LEU A 164 -12.81 0.52 10.98
CA LEU A 164 -12.72 -0.72 10.19
C LEU A 164 -13.89 -1.70 10.44
N SER A 165 -14.45 -1.69 11.65
CA SER A 165 -15.58 -2.56 12.05
C SER A 165 -16.97 -1.99 11.71
N LEU A 166 -17.09 -0.69 11.47
CA LEU A 166 -18.37 -0.04 11.13
C LEU A 166 -18.88 -0.40 9.73
N ASP A 167 -18.01 -0.81 8.79
CA ASP A 167 -18.41 -1.28 7.46
C ASP A 167 -19.15 -2.63 7.49
N ASP A 168 -18.87 -3.50 8.49
CA ASP A 168 -19.59 -4.77 8.67
C ASP A 168 -21.06 -4.53 9.10
N ALA A 169 -21.36 -3.37 9.69
CA ALA A 169 -22.71 -3.00 10.17
C ALA A 169 -23.57 -2.24 9.13
N ALA A 170 -22.99 -1.87 7.98
CA ALA A 170 -23.68 -1.15 6.91
C ALA A 170 -24.41 -2.07 5.91
N ILE A 171 -24.47 -3.39 6.17
CA ILE A 171 -25.46 -4.26 5.52
C ILE A 171 -26.80 -4.09 6.25
N ILE A 172 -27.44 -2.94 6.06
CA ILE A 172 -28.85 -2.75 6.44
C ILE A 172 -29.70 -3.16 5.24
N LYS A 173 -30.43 -4.28 5.42
CA LYS A 173 -31.62 -4.79 4.70
C LYS A 173 -31.85 -4.37 3.25
#